data_AF-A0A7Y0JX22-F1
#
_entry.id   AF-A0A7Y0JX22-F1
#
_cell.length_a   1.000
_cell.length_b   1.000
_cell.length_c   1.000
_cell.angle_alpha   90.00
_cell.angle_beta   90.00
_cell.angle_gamma   90.00
#
_symmetry.space_group_name_H-M   'P 1'
#
loop_
_entity.id
_entity.type
_entity.pdbx_description
1 polymer ?
#
loop_
_entity_poly.entity_id
_entity_poly.type
_entity_poly.pdbx_seq_one_letter_code
_entity_poly.pdbx_strand_id
1 'polypeptide(L)' 'MTRLIVQNVHRLSSRPWTFLTGRLEGDALRIGDELTFSDGPAASVVVRSVELHGGPGMTTVAVEGAFAGEIRAGAVLTRG' A
#
# COMPACT_ATOMS: atom_id res chain seq x y z
N MET A 1 -14.66 5.03 -0.81
CA MET A 1 -13.34 5.66 -1.04
C MET A 1 -12.37 5.07 -0.04
N THR A 2 -11.26 4.49 -0.50
CA THR A 2 -10.30 3.78 0.36
C THR A 2 -9.02 4.58 0.52
N ARG A 3 -8.44 4.58 1.73
CA ARG A 3 -7.20 5.27 2.06
C ARG A 3 -6.29 4.40 2.93
N LEU A 4 -5.06 4.18 2.50
CA LEU A 4 -4.02 3.48 3.24
C LEU A 4 -2.97 4.49 3.71
N ILE A 5 -2.89 4.69 5.03
CA ILE A 5 -1.87 5.51 5.67
C ILE A 5 -0.69 4.59 6.00
N VAL A 6 0.39 4.68 5.23
CA VAL A 6 1.56 3.82 5.35
C VAL A 6 2.31 4.13 6.64
N GLN A 7 2.51 3.12 7.48
CA GLN A 7 3.29 3.25 8.72
C GLN A 7 4.65 2.57 8.61
N ASN A 8 4.73 1.44 7.91
CA ASN A 8 5.97 0.72 7.67
C ASN A 8 6.09 0.28 6.20
N VAL A 9 7.32 0.26 5.72
CA VAL A 9 7.67 -0.19 4.37
C VAL A 9 8.77 -1.25 4.49
N HIS A 10 8.48 -2.46 4.04
CA HIS A 10 9.43 -3.56 4.01
C HIS A 10 9.71 -3.99 2.58
N ARG A 11 10.99 -4.21 2.26
CA ARG A 11 11.43 -4.81 0.99
C ARG A 11 12.15 -6.11 1.30
N LEU A 12 11.80 -7.18 0.61
CA LEU A 12 12.43 -8.49 0.79
C LEU A 12 13.31 -8.76 -0.43
N SER A 13 14.57 -9.12 -0.23
CA SER A 13 15.50 -9.40 -1.34
C SER A 13 15.04 -10.56 -2.24
N SER A 14 14.22 -11.47 -1.70
CA SER A 14 13.67 -12.63 -2.41
C SER A 14 12.33 -12.36 -3.11
N ARG A 15 11.76 -11.15 -3.00
CA ARG A 15 10.46 -10.82 -3.61
C ARG A 15 10.55 -9.52 -4.41
N PRO A 16 9.88 -9.43 -5.58
CA PRO A 16 9.86 -8.21 -6.37
C PRO A 16 8.93 -7.12 -5.81
N TRP A 17 8.24 -7.39 -4.70
CA TRP A 17 7.21 -6.51 -4.14
C TRP A 17 7.72 -5.66 -2.99
N THR A 18 7.09 -4.49 -2.83
CA THR A 18 7.22 -3.68 -1.61
C THR A 18 6.02 -3.95 -0.72
N PHE A 19 6.28 -4.29 0.54
CA PHE A 19 5.24 -4.54 1.54
C PHE A 19 4.97 -3.27 2.32
N LEU A 20 3.70 -2.89 2.40
CA LEU A 20 3.23 -1.69 3.08
C LEU A 20 2.32 -2.12 4.23
N THR A 21 2.71 -1.81 5.45
CA THR A 21 1.84 -1.96 6.62
C THR A 21 1.34 -0.60 7.03
N GLY A 22 0.04 -0.47 7.20
CA GLY A 22 -0.58 0.82 7.48
C GLY A 22 -2.00 0.71 8.01
N ARG A 23 -2.56 1.87 8.34
CA ARG A 23 -3.97 1.98 8.74
C ARG A 23 -4.82 2.08 7.48
N LEU A 24 -5.79 1.18 7.35
CA LEU A 24 -6.74 1.19 6.25
C LEU A 24 -8.03 1.87 6.69
N GLU A 25 -8.46 2.86 5.92
CA GLU A 25 -9.71 3.59 6.10
C GLU A 25 -10.61 3.39 4.87
N GLY A 26 -11.91 3.21 5.09
CA GLY A 26 -12.88 2.99 4.03
C GLY A 26 -12.99 1.54 3.59
N ASP A 27 -13.24 1.32 2.29
CA ASP A 27 -13.53 -0.01 1.75
C ASP A 27 -12.27 -0.88 1.76
N ALA A 28 -12.46 -2.20 1.91
CA ALA A 28 -11.37 -3.16 1.86
C ALA A 28 -10.62 -3.13 0.50
N LEU A 29 -9.30 -3.31 0.55
CA LEU A 29 -8.47 -3.49 -0.63
C LEU A 29 -8.60 -4.91 -1.18
N ARG A 30 -8.48 -5.03 -2.49
CA ARG A 30 -8.45 -6.29 -3.23
C ARG A 30 -7.16 -6.42 -4.02
N ILE A 31 -6.77 -7.66 -4.30
CA ILE A 31 -5.69 -7.93 -5.24
C ILE A 31 -6.11 -7.39 -6.61
N GLY A 32 -5.21 -6.65 -7.26
CA GLY A 32 -5.45 -5.96 -8.52
C GLY A 32 -5.89 -4.51 -8.36
N ASP A 33 -6.24 -4.05 -7.15
CA ASP A 33 -6.55 -2.64 -6.92
C ASP A 33 -5.35 -1.75 -7.26
N GLU A 34 -5.61 -0.65 -7.97
CA GLU A 34 -4.63 0.41 -8.19
C GLU A 34 -4.73 1.46 -7.08
N LEU A 35 -3.58 1.80 -6.52
CA LEU A 35 -3.43 2.81 -5.50
C LEU A 35 -2.60 3.97 -6.01
N THR A 36 -3.07 5.20 -5.80
CA THR A 36 -2.37 6.43 -6.17
C THR A 36 -1.89 7.18 -4.93
N PHE A 37 -0.81 7.95 -5.04
CA PHE A 37 -0.41 8.88 -3.97
C PHE A 37 -1.43 10.01 -3.85
N SER A 38 -1.91 10.28 -2.64
CA SER A 38 -2.84 11.38 -2.38
C SER A 38 -2.20 12.77 -2.54
N ASP A 39 -0.99 12.94 -1.99
CA ASP A 39 -0.26 14.22 -1.98
C ASP A 39 1.14 14.09 -2.61
N GLY A 40 1.24 13.34 -3.72
CA GLY A 40 2.53 12.96 -4.31
C GLY A 40 2.55 12.97 -5.84
N PRO A 41 3.58 12.34 -6.46
CA PRO A 41 3.61 12.19 -7.91
C PRO A 41 2.34 11.48 -8.40
N ALA A 42 1.86 11.86 -9.58
CA ALA A 42 0.75 11.21 -10.29
C ALA A 42 1.19 9.82 -10.77
N ALA A 43 1.34 8.92 -9.81
CA ALA A 43 1.89 7.59 -9.95
C ALA A 43 1.00 6.59 -9.22
N SER A 44 0.90 5.39 -9.78
CA SER A 44 0.13 4.30 -9.18
C SER A 44 1.00 3.08 -8.89
N VAL A 45 0.51 2.27 -7.95
CA VAL A 45 1.01 0.93 -7.64
C VAL A 45 -0.15 -0.05 -7.60
N VAL A 46 0.10 -1.31 -7.93
CA VAL A 46 -0.92 -2.36 -7.97
C VAL A 46 -0.78 -3.27 -6.75
N VAL A 47 -1.89 -3.57 -6.08
CA VAL A 47 -1.95 -4.54 -4.99
C VAL A 47 -1.78 -5.96 -5.53
N ARG A 48 -0.82 -6.71 -5.00
CA ARG A 48 -0.54 -8.11 -5.38
C ARG A 48 -0.88 -9.12 -4.28
N SER A 49 -0.88 -8.68 -3.02
CA SER A 49 -1.32 -9.48 -1.89
C SER A 49 -1.95 -8.57 -0.84
N VAL A 50 -2.89 -9.11 -0.07
CA VAL A 50 -3.50 -8.46 1.09
C VAL A 50 -3.41 -9.42 2.26
N GLU A 51 -2.76 -8.97 3.34
CA GLU A 51 -2.61 -9.70 4.59
C GLU A 51 -3.13 -8.82 5.73
N LEU A 52 -4.11 -9.33 6.48
CA LEU A 52 -4.56 -8.70 7.72
C LEU A 52 -3.64 -9.17 8.85
N HIS A 53 -2.48 -8.54 8.95
CA HIS A 53 -1.50 -8.78 10.00
C HIS A 53 -1.36 -7.51 10.84
N GLY A 54 -2.10 -7.46 11.94
CA GLY A 54 -2.03 -6.35 12.90
C GLY A 54 -3.24 -6.25 13.83
N GLY A 55 -3.24 -5.22 14.66
CA GLY A 55 -4.41 -4.85 15.47
C GLY A 55 -5.60 -4.39 14.60
N PRO A 56 -6.79 -4.16 15.20
CA PRO A 56 -7.96 -3.70 14.48
C PRO A 56 -7.67 -2.48 13.58
N GLY A 57 -8.03 -2.55 12.30
CA GLY A 57 -7.84 -1.47 11.32
C GLY A 57 -6.45 -1.39 10.68
N MET A 58 -5.54 -2.30 11.00
CA MET A 58 -4.24 -2.43 10.34
C MET A 58 -4.30 -3.41 9.17
N THR A 59 -3.59 -3.10 8.10
CA THR A 59 -3.49 -3.96 6.91
C THR A 59 -2.07 -3.91 6.39
N THR A 60 -1.58 -5.08 5.96
CA THR A 60 -0.36 -5.20 5.18
C THR A 60 -0.74 -5.56 3.75
N VAL A 61 -0.21 -4.83 2.77
CA VAL A 61 -0.37 -5.14 1.36
C VAL A 61 1.00 -5.27 0.69
N ALA A 62 1.13 -6.22 -0.22
CA ALA A 62 2.26 -6.25 -1.14
C ALA A 62 1.86 -5.48 -2.40
N VAL A 63 2.70 -4.53 -2.82
CA VAL A 63 2.48 -3.73 -4.03
C VAL A 63 3.65 -3.83 -4.98
N GLU A 64 3.36 -3.57 -6.25
CA GLU A 64 4.37 -3.39 -7.29
C GLU A 64 4.06 -2.18 -8.17
N GLY A 65 5.06 -1.76 -8.93
CA GLY A 65 5.00 -0.59 -9.82
C GLY A 65 6.31 0.17 -9.77
N ALA A 66 6.56 0.99 -10.79
CA ALA A 66 7.79 1.77 -10.92
C ALA A 66 8.07 2.64 -9.67
N PHE A 67 7.02 3.10 -9.00
CA PHE A 67 7.09 3.99 -7.84
C PHE A 67 7.02 3.27 -6.48
N ALA A 68 6.91 1.93 -6.45
CA ALA A 68 6.88 1.17 -5.19
C ALA A 68 8.17 1.37 -4.36
N GLY A 69 9.31 1.59 -5.04
CA GLY A 69 10.60 1.92 -4.43
C GLY A 69 10.64 3.28 -3.72
N GLU A 70 9.71 4.18 -4.04
CA GLU A 70 9.64 5.54 -3.51
C GLU A 70 8.73 5.67 -2.29
N ILE A 71 7.87 4.68 -2.04
CA ILE A 71 6.96 4.69 -0.90
C ILE A 71 7.76 4.69 0.42
N ARG A 72 7.36 5.57 1.34
CA ARG A 72 7.92 5.76 2.69
C ARG A 72 6.81 5.75 3.74
N ALA A 73 7.18 5.56 4.99
CA ALA A 73 6.27 5.77 6.11
C ALA A 73 5.74 7.21 6.09
N GLY A 74 4.46 7.39 6.43
CA GLY A 74 3.72 8.65 6.32
C GLY A 74 3.06 8.87 4.97
N ALA A 75 3.43 8.13 3.92
CA ALA A 75 2.75 8.21 2.63
C ALA A 75 1.29 7.78 2.76
N VAL A 76 0.43 8.43 1.99
CA VAL A 76 -1.00 8.15 1.96
C VAL A 76 -1.37 7.76 0.55
N LEU A 77 -1.84 6.52 0.41
CA LEU A 77 -2.28 5.95 -0.86
C LEU A 77 -3.81 5.85 -0.88
N THR A 78 -4.42 6.12 -2.03
CA THR A 78 -5.87 6.12 -2.20
C THR A 78 -6.29 5.24 -3.37
N ARG A 79 -7.48 4.65 -3.25
CA ARG A 79 -8.21 4.04 -4.37
C ARG A 79 -9.43 4.90 -4.67
N GLY A 80 -9.52 5.35 -5.92
CA GLY A 80 -10.67 6.07 -6.47
C GLY A 80 -11.96 5.25 -6.40
#